data_AF-A0A1G9WKP4-F1
#
_entry.id   AF-A0A1G9WKP4-F1
#
_cell.length_a   1.000
_cell.length_b   1.000
_cell.length_c   1.000
_cell.angle_alpha   90.00
_cell.angle_beta   90.00
_cell.angle_gamma   90.00
#
_symmetry.space_group_name_H-M   'P 1'
#
loop_
_entity.id
_entity.type
_entity.pdbx_description
1 polymer ?
#
loop_
_entity_poly.entity_id
_entity_poly.type
_entity_poly.pdbx_seq_one_letter_code
_entity_poly.pdbx_strand_id
1 'polypeptide(L)'
;MSHFIKVNHSKFETAADAIDTYISRHKKNMTAADRDVQTLSATWQGKDSKQFQQQWNRVDGNDSTSKNMTKALENYGKFLRYAASQYKDAQSKAVNRANWL
;
A
#
# COMPACT_ATOMS: atom_id res chain seq x y z
N MET A 1 5.19 -35.43 18.22
CA MET A 1 4.98 -34.00 18.53
C MET A 1 4.64 -33.25 17.24
N SER A 2 3.35 -32.94 17.05
CA SER A 2 2.91 -32.15 15.90
C SER A 2 3.45 -30.72 16.03
N HIS A 3 4.27 -30.29 15.08
CA HIS A 3 4.76 -28.91 15.02
C HIS A 3 3.58 -28.02 14.63
N PHE A 4 2.87 -27.49 15.61
CA PHE A 4 1.85 -26.46 15.39
C PHE A 4 2.55 -25.20 14.91
N ILE A 5 2.58 -24.98 13.60
CA ILE A 5 2.91 -23.69 13.02
C ILE A 5 1.81 -22.72 13.49
N LYS A 6 2.04 -22.05 14.62
CA LYS A 6 1.14 -21.03 15.17
C LYS A 6 1.37 -19.73 14.40
N VAL A 7 0.96 -19.72 13.13
CA VAL A 7 0.92 -18.49 12.34
C VAL A 7 -0.21 -17.64 12.87
N ASN A 8 0.16 -16.47 13.40
CA ASN A 8 -0.80 -15.48 13.84
C ASN A 8 -1.33 -14.71 12.62
N HIS A 9 -2.34 -15.27 11.96
CA HIS A 9 -2.93 -14.69 10.74
C HIS A 9 -3.42 -13.24 10.95
N SER A 10 -3.76 -12.83 12.18
CA SER A 10 -4.15 -11.44 12.50
C SER A 10 -3.04 -10.43 12.22
N LYS A 11 -1.76 -10.84 12.30
CA LYS A 11 -0.62 -9.96 12.01
C LYS A 11 -0.54 -9.60 10.53
N PHE A 12 -0.98 -10.50 9.64
CA PHE A 12 -1.05 -10.21 8.22
C PHE A 12 -2.12 -9.17 7.90
N GLU A 13 -3.29 -9.29 8.53
CA GLU A 13 -4.37 -8.29 8.42
C GLU A 13 -3.91 -6.93 8.94
N THR A 14 -3.31 -6.89 10.15
CA THR A 14 -2.79 -5.63 10.72
C THR A 14 -1.74 -4.97 9.80
N ALA A 15 -0.85 -5.77 9.20
CA ALA A 15 0.14 -5.25 8.26
C ALA A 15 -0.50 -4.74 6.96
N ALA A 16 -1.51 -5.43 6.43
CA ALA A 16 -2.28 -4.97 5.28
C ALA A 16 -3.01 -3.64 5.56
N ASP A 17 -3.59 -3.48 6.74
CA ASP A 17 -4.26 -2.24 7.15
C ASP A 17 -3.29 -1.07 7.33
N ALA A 18 -2.09 -1.35 7.86
CA ALA A 18 -1.02 -0.35 7.94
C ALA A 18 -0.55 0.10 6.55
N ILE A 19 -0.47 -0.83 5.60
CA ILE A 19 -0.16 -0.53 4.18
C ILE A 19 -1.25 0.37 3.58
N ASP A 20 -2.53 0.04 3.74
CA ASP A 20 -3.64 0.82 3.19
C ASP A 20 -3.68 2.24 3.78
N THR A 21 -3.37 2.35 5.08
CA THR A 21 -3.24 3.64 5.77
C THR A 21 -2.09 4.47 5.17
N TYR A 22 -0.93 3.85 4.94
CA TYR A 22 0.21 4.51 4.31
C TYR A 22 -0.12 4.97 2.88
N ILE A 23 -0.68 4.10 2.05
CA ILE A 23 -1.08 4.43 0.67
C ILE A 23 -2.06 5.61 0.66
N SER A 24 -3.04 5.60 1.55
CA SER A 24 -4.03 6.69 1.67
C SER A 24 -3.38 8.02 2.04
N ARG A 25 -2.48 8.02 3.04
CA ARG A 25 -1.73 9.22 3.43
C ARG A 25 -0.83 9.74 2.32
N HIS A 26 -0.11 8.83 1.66
CA HIS A 26 0.77 9.16 0.55
C HIS A 26 0.01 9.81 -0.61
N LYS A 27 -1.12 9.22 -1.02
CA LYS A 27 -2.02 9.80 -2.05
C LYS A 27 -2.48 11.20 -1.66
N LYS A 28 -2.92 11.40 -0.40
CA LYS A 28 -3.35 12.71 0.10
C LYS A 28 -2.24 13.75 0.02
N ASN A 29 -1.02 13.38 0.42
CA ASN A 29 0.14 14.28 0.36
C ASN A 29 0.52 14.64 -1.07
N MET A 30 0.54 13.67 -1.98
CA MET A 30 0.81 13.90 -3.41
C MET A 30 -0.24 14.84 -4.03
N THR A 31 -1.53 14.64 -3.74
CA THR A 31 -2.59 15.53 -4.23
C THR A 31 -2.50 16.94 -3.64
N ALA A 32 -2.11 17.07 -2.37
CA ALA A 32 -1.91 18.39 -1.77
C ALA A 32 -0.73 19.13 -2.44
N ALA A 33 0.40 18.45 -2.58
CA ALA A 33 1.57 19.00 -3.26
C ALA A 33 1.27 19.38 -4.73
N ASP A 34 0.48 18.58 -5.45
CA ASP A 34 0.09 18.91 -6.82
C ASP A 34 -0.69 20.24 -6.89
N ARG A 35 -1.63 20.45 -5.95
CA ARG A 35 -2.37 21.72 -5.85
C ARG A 35 -1.46 22.90 -5.52
N ASP A 36 -0.48 22.70 -4.65
CA ASP A 36 0.49 23.73 -4.28
C ASP A 36 1.36 24.10 -5.50
N VAL A 37 1.80 23.11 -6.29
CA VAL A 37 2.54 23.34 -7.53
C VAL A 37 1.70 24.07 -8.57
N GLN A 38 0.43 23.68 -8.74
CA GLN A 38 -0.50 24.39 -9.65
C GLN A 38 -0.70 25.85 -9.22
N THR A 39 -0.88 26.09 -7.92
CA THR A 39 -1.02 27.45 -7.37
C THR A 39 0.24 28.27 -7.60
N LEU A 40 1.41 27.69 -7.33
CA LEU A 40 2.71 28.34 -7.54
C LEU A 40 2.93 28.70 -9.01
N SER A 41 2.48 27.84 -9.94
CA SER A 41 2.62 28.07 -11.38
C SER A 41 1.83 29.30 -11.90
N ALA A 42 0.81 29.74 -11.17
CA ALA A 42 0.03 30.92 -11.51
C ALA A 42 0.85 32.22 -11.34
N THR A 43 1.70 32.27 -10.32
CA THR A 43 2.47 33.48 -9.96
C THR A 43 3.95 33.38 -10.33
N TRP A 44 4.53 32.18 -10.32
CA TRP A 44 5.93 31.95 -10.66
C TRP A 44 6.04 31.49 -12.11
N GLN A 45 6.51 32.39 -12.97
CA GLN A 45 6.70 32.13 -14.39
C GLN A 45 8.18 32.24 -14.78
N GLY A 46 8.53 31.69 -15.94
CA GLY A 46 9.89 31.73 -16.48
C GLY A 46 10.48 30.33 -16.71
N LYS A 47 11.77 30.31 -17.08
CA LYS A 47 12.48 29.06 -17.43
C LYS A 47 12.56 28.10 -16.24
N ASP A 48 12.86 28.61 -15.05
CA ASP A 48 13.05 27.81 -13.86
C ASP A 48 11.73 27.18 -13.38
N SER A 49 10.65 27.95 -13.39
CA SER A 49 9.29 27.45 -13.09
C SER A 49 8.90 26.30 -14.04
N LYS A 50 9.16 26.45 -15.35
CA LYS A 50 8.91 25.38 -16.33
C LYS A 50 9.73 24.13 -16.05
N GLN A 51 11.01 24.28 -15.69
CA GLN A 51 11.86 23.14 -15.34
C GLN A 51 11.36 22.44 -14.07
N PHE A 52 10.97 23.21 -13.05
CA PHE A 52 10.40 22.67 -11.83
C PHE A 52 9.12 21.87 -12.12
N GLN A 53 8.19 22.42 -12.91
CA GLN A 53 6.95 21.75 -13.27
C GLN A 53 7.20 20.47 -14.07
N GLN A 54 8.22 20.45 -14.95
CA GLN A 54 8.63 19.22 -15.64
C GLN A 54 9.13 18.14 -14.69
N GLN A 55 9.91 18.51 -13.67
CA GLN A 55 10.35 17.55 -12.65
C GLN A 55 9.18 17.06 -11.80
N TRP A 56 8.27 17.95 -11.41
CA TRP A 56 7.05 17.59 -10.67
C TRP A 56 6.21 16.56 -11.45
N ASN A 57 5.97 16.79 -12.74
CA ASN A 57 5.22 15.88 -13.60
C ASN A 57 5.88 14.49 -13.70
N ARG A 58 7.20 14.38 -13.57
CA ARG A 58 7.90 13.08 -13.49
C ARG A 58 7.66 12.37 -12.16
N VAL A 59 7.53 13.13 -11.08
CA VAL A 59 7.29 12.59 -9.72
C VAL A 59 5.83 12.15 -9.52
N ASP A 60 4.85 12.87 -10.05
CA ASP A 60 3.43 12.46 -10.00
C ASP A 60 2.97 11.62 -11.21
N GLY A 61 3.82 11.48 -12.23
CA GLY A 61 3.53 10.68 -13.41
C GLY A 61 3.13 9.23 -13.09
N ASN A 62 2.35 8.60 -13.96
CA ASN A 62 1.84 7.25 -13.77
C ASN A 62 2.94 6.20 -13.60
N ASP A 63 4.07 6.38 -14.27
CA ASP A 63 5.24 5.49 -14.20
C ASP A 63 6.26 5.94 -13.14
N SER A 64 5.92 6.91 -12.31
CA SER A 64 6.81 7.39 -11.24
C SER A 64 7.07 6.31 -10.20
N THR A 65 8.23 6.41 -9.55
CA THR A 65 8.59 5.56 -8.41
C THR A 65 7.51 5.57 -7.33
N SER A 66 6.87 6.73 -7.12
CA SER A 66 5.77 6.94 -6.18
C SER A 66 4.56 6.04 -6.51
N LYS A 67 4.05 6.09 -7.75
CA LYS A 67 2.90 5.27 -8.17
C LYS A 67 3.26 3.78 -8.17
N ASN A 68 4.44 3.42 -8.70
CA ASN A 68 4.93 2.04 -8.71
C ASN A 68 5.05 1.45 -7.31
N MET A 69 5.58 2.22 -6.34
CA MET A 69 5.65 1.83 -4.94
C MET A 69 4.25 1.59 -4.37
N THR A 70 3.31 2.52 -4.56
CA THR A 70 1.94 2.35 -4.03
C THR A 70 1.24 1.13 -4.62
N LYS A 71 1.45 0.84 -5.91
CA LYS A 71 0.90 -0.36 -6.58
C LYS A 71 1.51 -1.65 -6.04
N ALA A 72 2.83 -1.68 -5.83
CA ALA A 72 3.51 -2.82 -5.25
C ALA A 72 3.02 -3.08 -3.81
N LEU A 73 2.87 -2.04 -3.00
CA LEU A 73 2.33 -2.13 -1.65
C LEU A 73 0.87 -2.61 -1.65
N GLU A 74 0.03 -2.10 -2.55
CA GLU A 74 -1.36 -2.55 -2.67
C GLU A 74 -1.44 -4.05 -2.99
N ASN A 75 -0.62 -4.52 -3.94
CA ASN A 75 -0.53 -5.93 -4.28
C ASN A 75 -0.03 -6.77 -3.10
N TYR A 76 0.94 -6.26 -2.35
CA TYR A 76 1.45 -6.92 -1.16
C TYR A 76 0.38 -7.01 -0.06
N GLY A 77 -0.38 -5.93 0.17
CA GLY A 77 -1.53 -5.94 1.09
C GLY A 77 -2.58 -6.99 0.70
N LYS A 78 -2.92 -7.10 -0.58
CA LYS A 78 -3.80 -8.16 -1.10
C LYS A 78 -3.25 -9.56 -0.83
N PHE A 79 -1.96 -9.77 -1.06
CA PHE A 79 -1.30 -11.04 -0.77
C PHE A 79 -1.33 -11.39 0.72
N LEU A 80 -1.09 -10.42 1.61
CA LEU A 80 -1.17 -10.63 3.06
C LEU A 80 -2.57 -11.08 3.51
N ARG A 81 -3.62 -10.45 2.98
CA ARG A 81 -5.02 -10.84 3.26
C ARG A 81 -5.34 -12.23 2.72
N TYR A 82 -4.86 -12.55 1.52
CA TYR A 82 -4.98 -13.90 0.97
C TYR A 82 -4.30 -14.94 1.88
N ALA A 83 -3.06 -14.69 2.29
CA ALA A 83 -2.33 -15.58 3.19
C ALA A 83 -3.05 -15.73 4.54
N ALA A 84 -3.55 -14.64 5.13
CA ALA A 84 -4.32 -14.66 6.36
C ALA A 84 -5.54 -15.58 6.27
N SER A 85 -6.29 -15.48 5.16
CA SER A 85 -7.46 -16.32 4.88
C SER A 85 -7.08 -17.80 4.78
N GLN A 86 -6.02 -18.13 4.04
CA GLN A 86 -5.55 -19.52 3.89
C GLN A 86 -5.14 -20.13 5.24
N TYR A 87 -4.42 -19.38 6.07
CA TYR A 87 -4.02 -19.86 7.40
C TYR A 87 -5.22 -20.03 8.33
N LYS A 88 -6.19 -19.11 8.29
CA LYS A 88 -7.43 -19.20 9.08
C LYS A 88 -8.25 -20.43 8.71
N ASP A 89 -8.40 -20.71 7.41
CA ASP A 89 -9.11 -21.90 6.91
C ASP A 89 -8.38 -23.20 7.32
N ALA A 90 -7.06 -23.25 7.15
CA ALA A 90 -6.26 -24.41 7.55
C ALA A 90 -6.35 -24.70 9.06
N GLN A 91 -6.30 -23.66 9.91
CA GLN A 91 -6.47 -23.80 11.36
C GLN A 91 -7.89 -24.27 11.71
N SER A 92 -8.91 -23.74 11.05
CA SER A 92 -10.30 -24.14 11.28
C SER A 92 -10.53 -25.61 10.90
N LYS A 93 -9.99 -26.06 9.75
CA LYS A 93 -10.03 -27.47 9.33
C LYS A 93 -9.31 -28.40 10.30
N ALA A 94 -8.15 -27.99 10.82
CA ALA A 94 -7.41 -28.77 11.81
C ALA A 94 -8.20 -28.94 13.13
N VAL A 95 -8.82 -27.86 13.62
CA VAL A 95 -9.67 -27.90 14.82
C VAL A 95 -10.90 -28.78 14.60
N ASN A 96 -11.61 -28.63 13.48
CA ASN A 96 -12.78 -29.45 13.17
C ASN A 96 -12.44 -30.94 13.06
N ARG A 97 -11.30 -31.28 12.45
CA ARG A 97 -10.82 -32.67 12.37
C ARG A 97 -10.46 -33.23 13.75
N ALA A 98 -9.90 -32.41 14.63
CA ALA A 98 -9.57 -32.82 16.00
C ALA A 98 -10.81 -33.00 16.87
N ASN A 99 -11.86 -32.19 16.68
CA ASN A 99 -13.12 -32.31 17.42
C ASN A 99 -14.01 -33.48 16.95
N TRP A 100 -13.75 -34.02 15.76
CA TRP A 100 -14.50 -35.14 15.18
C TRP A 100 -13.94 -36.51 15.58
N LEU A 101 -12.68 -36.56 16.03
CA LEU A 101 -12.00 -37.76 16.56
C LEU A 101 -12.17 -37.84 18.08
#